data_AF-A0AAW9IHS6-F1
#
_entry.id   AF-A0AAW9IHS6-F1
#
_cell.length_a   1.000
_cell.length_b   1.000
_cell.length_c   1.000
_cell.angle_alpha   90.00
_cell.angle_beta   90.00
_cell.angle_gamma   90.00
#
_symmetry.space_group_name_H-M   'P 1'
#
loop_
_entity.id
_entity.type
_entity.pdbx_description
1 polymer ?
#
loop_
_entity_poly.entity_id
_entity_poly.type
_entity_poly.pdbx_seq_one_letter_code
_entity_poly.pdbx_strand_id
1 'polypeptide(L)'
;YIAKSNGKNQWQMFNNNISREINRIYSIQRGLRTALENNEMFVIFQPKVRLTDDEVNGFEALLRWKSKEIGFVSPAEFIPIAENTRLIIPIGKFVLREVFAKVKYLLSEGYDNFKIAVNLSEIQLREDDLIEYFNSL
;
A
#
# COMPACT_ATOMS: atom_id res chain seq x y z
N TYR A 1 19.24 -12.25 11.52
CA TYR A 1 19.08 -13.49 12.31
C TYR A 1 17.79 -14.17 11.88
N ILE A 2 17.84 -14.97 10.80
CA ILE A 2 16.71 -15.82 10.38
C ILE A 2 17.28 -17.22 10.20
N ALA A 3 17.42 -17.90 11.33
CA ALA A 3 17.80 -19.29 11.40
C ALA A 3 16.88 -19.95 12.41
N LYS A 4 15.58 -20.05 12.10
CA LYS A 4 14.60 -20.81 12.92
C LYS A 4 13.21 -21.00 12.32
N SER A 5 13.06 -21.14 11.00
CA SER A 5 11.76 -21.59 10.43
C SER A 5 11.79 -22.81 9.53
N ASN A 6 12.97 -23.32 9.13
CA ASN A 6 13.07 -24.52 8.31
C ASN A 6 14.06 -25.49 8.96
N GLY A 7 13.64 -26.76 9.08
CA GLY A 7 14.22 -27.80 9.94
C GLY A 7 15.75 -27.97 9.92
N LYS A 8 16.25 -28.60 10.99
CA LYS A 8 17.65 -28.95 11.23
C LYS A 8 18.31 -29.55 9.96
N ASN A 9 19.52 -29.09 9.66
CA ASN A 9 20.41 -29.51 8.55
C ASN A 9 20.11 -28.99 7.14
N GLN A 10 20.07 -27.66 6.94
CA GLN A 10 20.32 -27.10 5.61
C GLN A 10 21.50 -26.13 5.64
N TRP A 11 22.60 -26.54 5.01
CA TRP A 11 23.64 -25.63 4.53
C TRP A 11 23.15 -25.04 3.22
N GLN A 12 22.69 -23.79 3.21
CA GLN A 12 22.53 -23.06 1.95
C GLN A 12 23.84 -22.33 1.66
N MET A 13 24.51 -22.74 0.58
CA MET A 13 25.63 -21.98 0.02
C MET A 13 25.18 -20.53 -0.19
N PHE A 14 26.03 -19.59 0.22
CA PHE A 14 25.90 -18.16 -0.08
C PHE A 14 25.78 -17.98 -1.60
N ASN A 15 24.55 -17.95 -2.09
CA ASN A 15 24.24 -17.82 -3.50
C ASN A 15 23.95 -16.35 -3.78
N ASN A 16 24.55 -15.77 -4.82
CA ASN A 16 24.41 -14.35 -5.20
C ASN A 16 22.94 -13.89 -5.34
N ASN A 17 22.01 -14.83 -5.51
CA ASN A 17 20.57 -14.57 -5.52
C ASN A 17 20.04 -14.12 -4.14
N ILE A 18 20.46 -14.78 -3.06
CA ILE A 18 20.04 -14.48 -1.69
C ILE A 18 20.54 -13.10 -1.27
N SER A 19 21.81 -12.79 -1.59
CA SER A 19 22.39 -11.47 -1.29
C SER A 19 21.66 -10.34 -2.03
N ARG A 20 21.26 -10.56 -3.29
CA ARG A 20 20.47 -9.58 -4.05
C ARG A 20 19.08 -9.35 -3.46
N GLU A 21 18.40 -10.42 -3.04
CA GLU A 21 17.08 -10.34 -2.41
C GLU A 21 17.14 -9.57 -1.09
N ILE A 22 18.11 -9.87 -0.23
CA ILE A 22 18.33 -9.15 1.03
C ILE A 22 18.60 -7.66 0.77
N ASN A 23 19.46 -7.34 -0.21
CA ASN A 23 19.75 -5.96 -0.56
C ASN A 23 18.51 -5.22 -1.11
N ARG A 24 17.64 -5.91 -1.85
CA ARG A 24 16.38 -5.35 -2.35
C ARG A 24 15.42 -5.03 -1.22
N ILE A 25 15.21 -5.96 -0.29
CA ILE A 25 14.37 -5.75 0.90
C ILE A 25 14.90 -4.59 1.74
N TYR A 26 16.22 -4.55 1.98
CA TYR A 26 16.86 -3.46 2.71
C TYR A 26 16.63 -2.10 2.05
N SER A 27 16.80 -2.02 0.72
CA SER A 27 16.59 -0.79 -0.04
C SER A 27 15.13 -0.32 0.02
N ILE A 28 14.17 -1.26 -0.08
CA ILE A 28 12.74 -0.96 0.06
C ILE A 28 12.45 -0.44 1.47
N GLN A 29 12.92 -1.14 2.51
CA GLN A 29 12.69 -0.74 3.89
C GLN A 29 13.27 0.65 4.20
N ARG A 30 14.45 0.96 3.66
CA ARG A 30 15.06 2.30 3.78
C ARG A 30 14.20 3.35 3.08
N GLY A 31 13.80 3.11 1.83
CA GLY A 31 13.01 4.05 1.04
C GLY A 31 11.61 4.31 1.61
N LEU A 32 10.93 3.29 2.14
CA LEU A 32 9.59 3.42 2.71
C LEU A 32 9.52 4.43 3.86
N ARG A 33 10.62 4.61 4.62
CA ARG A 33 10.66 5.54 5.77
C ARG A 33 10.48 7.00 5.37
N THR A 34 10.88 7.36 4.16
CA THR A 34 10.82 8.75 3.65
C THR A 34 9.90 8.90 2.45
N ALA A 35 9.31 7.81 1.96
CA ALA A 35 8.51 7.80 0.73
C ALA A 35 7.31 8.77 0.77
N LEU A 36 6.63 8.87 1.91
CA LEU A 36 5.50 9.81 2.09
C LEU A 36 6.00 11.27 2.08
N GLU A 37 7.04 11.58 2.85
CA GLU A 37 7.65 12.92 2.92
C GLU A 37 8.19 13.38 1.56
N ASN A 38 8.71 12.44 0.77
CA ASN A 38 9.28 12.69 -0.54
C ASN A 38 8.25 12.73 -1.69
N ASN A 39 6.94 12.59 -1.38
CA ASN A 39 5.86 12.51 -2.36
C ASN A 39 6.07 11.41 -3.43
N GLU A 40 6.58 10.25 -3.01
CA GLU A 40 6.85 9.12 -3.90
C GLU A 40 5.68 8.14 -4.00
N MET A 41 4.71 8.27 -3.10
CA MET A 41 3.50 7.45 -3.08
C MET A 41 2.32 8.22 -3.65
N PHE A 42 1.47 7.49 -4.36
CA PHE A 42 0.25 8.03 -4.96
C PHE A 42 -0.81 6.94 -5.07
N VAL A 43 -2.07 7.35 -5.17
CA VAL A 43 -3.21 6.44 -5.33
C VAL A 43 -3.72 6.54 -6.75
N ILE A 44 -3.89 5.40 -7.42
CA ILE A 44 -4.63 5.31 -8.68
C ILE A 44 -6.01 4.72 -8.42
N PHE A 45 -6.99 5.14 -9.22
CA PHE A 45 -8.37 4.69 -9.10
C PHE A 45 -8.74 3.82 -10.30
N GLN A 46 -8.89 2.52 -10.09
CA GLN A 46 -9.30 1.59 -11.14
C GLN A 46 -10.83 1.50 -11.20
N PRO A 47 -11.48 1.79 -12.34
CA PRO A 47 -12.93 1.68 -12.48
C PRO A 47 -13.45 0.25 -12.25
N LYS A 48 -14.62 0.13 -11.64
CA LYS A 48 -15.41 -1.09 -11.52
C LYS A 48 -16.66 -0.94 -12.39
N VAL A 49 -16.80 -1.83 -13.36
CA VAL A 49 -17.91 -1.84 -14.32
C VAL A 49 -18.96 -2.84 -13.88
N ARG A 50 -20.21 -2.42 -13.87
CA ARG A 50 -21.35 -3.30 -13.61
C ARG A 50 -21.72 -4.04 -14.89
N LEU A 51 -21.68 -5.37 -14.85
CA LEU A 51 -21.90 -6.20 -16.04
C LEU A 51 -23.33 -6.17 -16.60
N THR A 52 -24.30 -5.64 -15.87
CA THR A 52 -25.70 -5.62 -16.31
C THR A 52 -26.00 -4.52 -17.31
N ASP A 53 -25.23 -3.42 -17.27
CA ASP A 53 -25.45 -2.21 -18.05
C ASP A 53 -24.15 -1.53 -18.53
N ASP A 54 -22.99 -2.16 -18.31
CA ASP A 54 -21.65 -1.65 -18.65
C ASP A 54 -21.32 -0.26 -18.04
N GLU A 55 -22.06 0.15 -17.02
CA GLU A 55 -21.87 1.41 -16.33
C GLU A 55 -20.78 1.30 -15.25
N VAL A 56 -19.97 2.36 -15.11
CA VAL A 56 -19.02 2.47 -14.01
C VAL A 56 -19.78 2.81 -12.74
N ASN A 57 -19.78 1.90 -11.75
CA ASN A 57 -20.51 2.09 -10.49
C ASN A 57 -19.59 2.28 -9.27
N GLY A 58 -18.28 2.31 -9.50
CA GLY A 58 -17.31 2.52 -8.44
C GLY A 58 -15.87 2.40 -8.91
N PHE A 59 -14.96 2.48 -7.96
CA PHE A 59 -13.51 2.45 -8.18
C PHE A 59 -12.82 1.63 -7.10
N GLU A 60 -11.63 1.13 -7.41
CA GLU A 60 -10.68 0.64 -6.42
C GLU A 60 -9.52 1.62 -6.27
N ALA A 61 -9.25 2.04 -5.03
CA ALA A 61 -8.08 2.81 -4.68
C ALA A 61 -6.87 1.89 -4.52
N LEU A 62 -5.89 2.06 -5.39
CA LEU A 62 -4.70 1.23 -5.46
C LEU A 62 -3.44 2.06 -5.22
N LEU A 63 -2.77 1.79 -4.11
CA LEU A 63 -1.52 2.46 -3.75
C LEU A 63 -0.41 2.09 -4.74
N ARG A 64 0.39 3.08 -5.12
CA ARG A 64 1.58 2.95 -5.96
C ARG A 64 2.73 3.67 -5.31
N TRP A 65 3.93 3.15 -5.52
CA TRP A 65 5.17 3.77 -5.05
C TRP A 65 6.17 3.84 -6.20
N LYS A 66 6.67 5.04 -6.44
CA LYS A 66 7.74 5.32 -7.37
C LYS A 66 8.87 6.02 -6.63
N SER A 67 9.81 5.22 -6.16
CA SER A 67 11.01 5.75 -5.49
C SER A 67 11.92 6.48 -6.48
N LYS A 68 12.48 7.60 -6.06
CA LYS A 68 13.51 8.31 -6.83
C LYS A 68 14.80 7.48 -6.96
N GLU A 69 15.13 6.68 -5.94
CA GLU A 69 16.36 5.88 -5.90
C GLU A 69 16.20 4.53 -6.61
N ILE A 70 15.11 3.81 -6.36
CA ILE A 70 14.93 2.41 -6.80
C ILE A 70 13.80 2.20 -7.82
N GLY A 71 13.26 3.29 -8.36
CA GLY A 71 12.24 3.27 -9.39
C GLY A 71 10.86 2.80 -8.90
N PHE A 72 10.07 2.25 -9.81
CA PHE A 72 8.78 1.66 -9.46
C PHE A 72 8.98 0.40 -8.61
N VAL A 73 8.25 0.34 -7.50
CA VAL A 73 8.27 -0.82 -6.60
C VAL A 73 6.88 -1.42 -6.55
N SER A 74 6.77 -2.73 -6.77
CA SER A 74 5.48 -3.41 -6.77
C SER A 74 4.82 -3.36 -5.39
N PRO A 75 3.50 -3.12 -5.29
CA PRO A 75 2.76 -3.30 -4.04
C PRO A 75 2.99 -4.66 -3.39
N ALA A 76 3.15 -5.72 -4.19
CA ALA A 76 3.45 -7.06 -3.69
C ALA A 76 4.83 -7.16 -3.01
N GLU A 77 5.78 -6.28 -3.37
CA GLU A 77 7.09 -6.21 -2.71
C GLU A 77 7.05 -5.34 -1.44
N PHE A 78 6.46 -4.14 -1.52
CA PHE A 78 6.60 -3.17 -0.44
C PHE A 78 5.51 -3.27 0.64
N ILE A 79 4.30 -3.76 0.34
CA ILE A 79 3.23 -3.88 1.35
C ILE A 79 3.65 -4.82 2.49
N PRO A 80 4.17 -6.04 2.24
CA PRO A 80 4.60 -6.92 3.34
C PRO A 80 5.70 -6.30 4.20
N ILE A 81 6.59 -5.51 3.59
CA ILE A 81 7.67 -4.80 4.31
C ILE A 81 7.07 -3.65 5.14
N ALA A 82 6.12 -2.90 4.58
CA ALA A 82 5.41 -1.84 5.29
C ALA A 82 4.62 -2.40 6.48
N GLU A 83 4.01 -3.57 6.34
CA GLU A 83 3.32 -4.28 7.43
C GLU A 83 4.29 -4.69 8.54
N ASN A 84 5.36 -5.40 8.19
CA ASN A 84 6.38 -5.85 9.14
C ASN A 84 7.09 -4.70 9.87
N THR A 85 7.12 -3.51 9.28
CA THR A 85 7.73 -2.30 9.86
C THR A 85 6.72 -1.34 10.47
N ARG A 86 5.42 -1.67 10.44
CA ARG A 86 4.30 -0.81 10.83
C ARG A 86 4.18 0.50 10.05
N LEU A 87 4.99 0.72 9.02
CA LEU A 87 4.84 1.85 8.09
C LEU A 87 3.52 1.77 7.31
N ILE A 88 2.87 0.60 7.26
CA ILE A 88 1.53 0.45 6.69
C ILE A 88 0.49 1.35 7.37
N ILE A 89 0.66 1.69 8.65
CA ILE A 89 -0.28 2.54 9.40
C ILE A 89 -0.31 3.98 8.83
N PRO A 90 0.81 4.75 8.83
CA PRO A 90 0.83 6.08 8.24
C PRO A 90 0.54 6.09 6.73
N ILE A 91 0.94 5.03 6.02
CA ILE A 91 0.60 4.84 4.59
C ILE A 91 -0.92 4.71 4.40
N GLY A 92 -1.61 3.97 5.27
CA GLY A 92 -3.07 3.86 5.27
C GLY A 92 -3.75 5.20 5.47
N LYS A 93 -3.28 5.97 6.45
CA LYS A 93 -3.79 7.32 6.69
C LYS A 93 -3.61 8.21 5.46
N PHE A 94 -2.48 8.11 4.77
CA PHE A 94 -2.27 8.78 3.49
C PHE A 94 -3.28 8.33 2.42
N VAL A 95 -3.47 7.03 2.21
CA VAL A 95 -4.44 6.49 1.25
C VAL A 95 -5.85 7.01 1.53
N LEU A 96 -6.29 7.01 2.80
CA LEU A 96 -7.60 7.52 3.18
C LEU A 96 -7.76 9.00 2.84
N ARG A 97 -6.77 9.85 3.12
CA ARG A 97 -6.83 11.27 2.73
C ARG A 97 -7.00 11.46 1.23
N GLU A 98 -6.23 10.73 0.41
CA GLU A 98 -6.33 10.80 -1.05
C GLU A 98 -7.71 10.35 -1.55
N VAL A 99 -8.28 9.30 -0.94
CA VAL A 99 -9.61 8.79 -1.26
C VAL A 99 -10.68 9.82 -0.92
N PHE A 100 -10.67 10.39 0.28
CA PHE A 100 -11.66 11.41 0.69
C PHE A 100 -11.54 12.69 -0.15
N ALA A 101 -10.32 13.11 -0.50
CA ALA A 101 -10.10 14.21 -1.43
C ALA A 101 -10.71 13.90 -2.81
N LYS A 102 -10.56 12.67 -3.31
CA LYS A 102 -11.18 12.23 -4.56
C LYS A 102 -12.70 12.18 -4.48
N VAL A 103 -13.26 11.68 -3.37
CA VAL A 103 -14.71 11.67 -3.12
C VAL A 103 -15.27 13.08 -3.18
N LYS A 104 -14.65 14.03 -2.45
CA LYS A 104 -15.08 15.43 -2.44
C LYS A 104 -15.04 16.06 -3.84
N TYR A 105 -13.99 15.77 -4.61
CA TYR A 105 -13.90 16.22 -6.01
C TYR A 105 -15.03 15.66 -6.88
N LEU A 106 -15.30 14.35 -6.81
CA LEU A 106 -16.36 13.73 -7.61
C LEU A 106 -17.75 14.28 -7.25
N LEU A 107 -18.01 14.48 -5.95
CA LEU A 107 -19.24 15.12 -5.49
C LEU A 107 -19.39 16.55 -6.01
N SER A 108 -18.31 17.34 -6.04
CA SER A 108 -18.36 18.70 -6.59
C SER A 108 -18.58 18.74 -8.10
N GLU A 109 -18.21 17.68 -8.82
CA GLU A 109 -18.47 17.51 -10.24
C GLU A 109 -19.88 16.95 -10.54
N GLY A 110 -20.69 16.71 -9.49
CA GLY A 110 -22.07 16.23 -9.63
C GLY A 110 -22.22 14.70 -9.71
N TYR A 111 -21.14 13.94 -9.50
CA TYR A 111 -21.24 12.49 -9.36
C TYR A 111 -21.61 12.17 -7.90
N ASP A 112 -22.78 11.57 -7.67
CA ASP A 112 -23.29 11.24 -6.33
C ASP A 112 -23.56 9.74 -6.13
N ASN A 113 -23.52 8.95 -7.21
CA ASN A 113 -23.77 7.51 -7.19
C ASN A 113 -22.51 6.70 -7.53
N PHE A 114 -21.56 6.61 -6.60
CA PHE A 114 -20.35 5.81 -6.76
C PHE A 114 -19.88 5.21 -5.43
N LYS A 115 -19.03 4.18 -5.53
CA LYS A 115 -18.33 3.60 -4.37
C LYS A 115 -16.84 3.57 -4.63
N ILE A 116 -16.01 3.87 -3.61
CA ILE A 116 -14.57 3.66 -3.69
C ILE A 116 -14.18 2.57 -2.70
N ALA A 117 -13.64 1.47 -3.20
CA ALA A 117 -13.07 0.39 -2.40
C ALA A 117 -11.64 0.75 -1.98
N VAL A 118 -11.33 0.60 -0.69
CA VAL A 118 -10.00 0.82 -0.12
C VAL A 118 -9.51 -0.48 0.50
N ASN A 119 -8.28 -0.86 0.19
CA ASN A 119 -7.65 -2.05 0.75
C ASN A 119 -7.05 -1.73 2.13
N LEU A 120 -7.33 -2.57 3.13
CA LEU A 120 -6.84 -2.44 4.50
C LEU A 120 -6.07 -3.70 4.92
N SER A 121 -4.91 -3.49 5.52
CA SER A 121 -4.09 -4.51 6.19
C SER A 121 -4.71 -4.91 7.53
N GLU A 122 -4.48 -6.15 7.95
CA GLU A 122 -4.86 -6.63 9.28
C GLU A 122 -4.25 -5.78 10.41
N ILE A 123 -3.04 -5.27 10.21
CA ILE A 123 -2.37 -4.41 11.21
C ILE A 123 -3.14 -3.11 11.39
N GLN A 124 -3.64 -2.52 10.31
CA GLN A 124 -4.42 -1.27 10.36
C GLN A 124 -5.77 -1.49 11.03
N LEU A 125 -6.42 -2.63 10.77
CA LEU A 125 -7.71 -2.97 11.40
C LEU A 125 -7.63 -3.15 12.91
N ARG A 126 -6.44 -3.42 13.45
CA ARG A 126 -6.18 -3.57 14.88
C ARG A 126 -5.79 -2.26 15.56
N GLU A 127 -5.65 -1.16 14.82
CA GLU A 127 -5.36 0.15 15.41
C GLU A 127 -6.66 0.76 15.99
N ASP A 128 -6.63 1.09 17.28
CA ASP A 128 -7.79 1.63 18.00
C ASP A 128 -8.26 2.97 17.43
N ASP A 129 -7.36 3.74 16.81
CA ASP A 129 -7.63 5.08 16.27
C ASP A 129 -8.14 5.08 14.82
N LEU A 130 -8.27 3.92 14.17
CA LEU A 130 -8.66 3.85 12.75
C LEU A 130 -10.03 4.49 12.50
N ILE A 131 -11.03 4.16 13.34
CA ILE A 131 -12.39 4.67 13.20
C ILE A 131 -12.46 6.16 13.52
N GLU A 132 -11.75 6.61 14.56
CA GLU A 132 -11.66 8.02 14.92
C GLU A 132 -11.04 8.83 13.78
N TYR A 133 -9.94 8.33 13.20
CA TYR A 133 -9.30 8.96 12.06
C TYR A 133 -10.22 9.04 10.84
N PHE A 134 -10.92 7.94 10.51
CA PHE A 134 -11.87 7.91 9.40
C PHE A 134 -12.97 8.98 9.55
N ASN A 135 -13.50 9.16 10.77
CA ASN A 135 -14.55 10.15 11.04
C ASN A 135 -14.04 11.61 11.03
N SER A 136 -12.72 11.81 11.11
CA SER A 136 -12.11 13.14 11.11
C SER A 136 -11.85 13.72 9.71
N LEU A 137 -11.98 12.91 8.65
CA LEU A 137 -11.75 13.26 7.25
C LEU A 137 -12.99 13.85 6.58
#